data_AF-A0A951NA45-F1
#
_entry.id   AF-A0A951NA45-F1
#
_cell.length_a   1.000
_cell.length_b   1.000
_cell.length_c   1.000
_cell.angle_alpha   90.00
_cell.angle_beta   90.00
_cell.angle_gamma   90.00
#
_symmetry.space_group_name_H-M   'P 1'
#
loop_
_entity.id
_entity.type
_entity.pdbx_description
1 polymer ?
#
loop_
_entity_poly.entity_id
_entity_poly.type
_entity_poly.pdbx_seq_one_letter_code
_entity_poly.pdbx_strand_id
1 'polypeptide(L)'
;MSTIGGPEQLGSGTYDAAWVAAQARASDPGLPEETARELALYAGEHLRALGELDAPEVARRLLADHPQAGATPANVVAKAAVDYCRQHHVQP
;
A
#
# COMPACT_ATOMS: atom_id res chain seq x y z
N MET A 1 38.96 12.36 -5.00
CA MET A 1 38.76 11.05 -5.63
C MET A 1 37.51 10.41 -5.02
N SER A 2 36.50 10.20 -5.87
CA SER A 2 35.47 9.15 -5.85
C SER A 2 34.48 9.00 -4.67
N THR A 3 33.32 9.64 -4.86
CA THR A 3 31.92 9.15 -4.89
C THR A 3 31.58 7.75 -4.37
N ILE A 4 30.66 7.67 -3.39
CA ILE A 4 29.47 6.77 -3.31
C ILE A 4 28.46 7.52 -2.40
N GLY A 5 27.37 8.12 -2.84
CA GLY A 5 26.27 7.48 -3.55
C GLY A 5 25.24 6.97 -2.54
N GLY A 6 24.55 7.88 -1.83
CA GLY A 6 23.43 7.53 -0.95
C GLY A 6 22.26 8.47 -1.15
N PRO A 7 21.46 8.34 -2.22
CA PRO A 7 20.04 8.64 -2.12
C PRO A 7 19.44 7.40 -1.41
N GLU A 8 18.65 7.44 -0.34
CA GLU A 8 17.36 8.09 -0.25
C GLU A 8 17.02 8.22 1.24
N GLN A 9 17.24 9.41 1.79
CA GLN A 9 16.62 9.78 3.05
C GLN A 9 15.19 10.27 2.73
N LEU A 10 14.28 9.34 2.43
CA LEU A 10 12.86 9.64 2.25
C LEU A 10 12.07 9.28 3.52
N GLY A 11 12.01 10.27 4.41
CA GLY A 11 10.81 10.58 5.19
C GLY A 11 10.44 9.65 6.35
N SER A 12 10.81 10.07 7.56
CA SER A 12 9.98 9.82 8.75
C SER A 12 8.54 10.29 8.46
N GLY A 13 7.57 9.36 8.37
CA GLY A 13 6.13 9.67 8.43
C GLY A 13 5.35 9.75 7.12
N THR A 14 5.86 9.28 5.97
CA THR A 14 5.09 9.24 4.70
C THR A 14 4.70 7.79 4.34
N TYR A 15 3.49 7.61 3.83
CA TYR A 15 2.99 6.31 3.35
C TYR A 15 3.86 5.78 2.18
N ASP A 16 4.42 4.57 2.32
CA ASP A 16 5.26 3.94 1.29
C ASP A 16 4.48 2.88 0.50
N ALA A 17 3.96 3.28 -0.66
CA ALA A 17 3.22 2.40 -1.55
C ALA A 17 4.08 1.26 -2.14
N ALA A 18 5.40 1.44 -2.29
CA ALA A 18 6.28 0.40 -2.82
C ALA A 18 6.48 -0.72 -1.79
N TRP A 19 6.63 -0.37 -0.51
CA TRP A 19 6.65 -1.34 0.58
C TRP A 19 5.34 -2.13 0.65
N VAL A 20 4.19 -1.43 0.59
CA VAL A 20 2.87 -2.06 0.64
C VAL A 20 2.66 -3.02 -0.52
N ALA A 21 3.03 -2.62 -1.74
CA ALA A 21 2.95 -3.48 -2.93
C ALA A 21 3.85 -4.73 -2.80
N ALA A 22 5.07 -4.57 -2.31
CA ALA A 22 5.99 -5.70 -2.08
C ALA A 22 5.43 -6.68 -1.03
N GLN A 23 4.89 -6.15 0.07
CA GLN A 23 4.30 -6.95 1.14
C GLN A 23 3.02 -7.68 0.68
N ALA A 24 2.19 -7.02 -0.13
CA ALA A 24 1.00 -7.63 -0.72
C ALA A 24 1.37 -8.80 -1.64
N ARG A 25 2.38 -8.63 -2.50
CA ARG A 25 2.88 -9.71 -3.38
C ARG A 25 3.55 -10.85 -2.64
N ALA A 26 4.18 -10.58 -1.50
CA ALA A 26 4.70 -11.64 -0.64
C ALA A 26 3.57 -12.52 -0.07
N SER A 27 2.38 -11.95 0.12
CA SER A 27 1.18 -12.68 0.57
C SER A 27 0.40 -13.32 -0.59
N ASP A 28 0.39 -12.70 -1.76
CA ASP A 28 -0.21 -13.20 -3.00
C ASP A 28 0.79 -13.17 -4.16
N PRO A 29 1.54 -14.27 -4.39
CA PRO A 29 2.51 -14.35 -5.47
C PRO A 29 1.90 -14.24 -6.88
N GLY A 30 0.59 -14.46 -7.01
CA GLY A 30 -0.14 -14.35 -8.26
C GLY A 30 -0.47 -12.91 -8.65
N LEU A 31 -0.28 -11.95 -7.73
CA LEU A 31 -0.58 -10.54 -7.96
C LEU A 31 0.46 -9.88 -8.90
N PRO A 32 0.02 -9.33 -10.05
CA PRO A 32 0.92 -8.59 -10.94
C PRO A 32 1.51 -7.37 -10.24
N GLU A 33 2.79 -7.08 -10.53
CA GLU A 33 3.51 -5.96 -9.89
C GLU A 33 2.85 -4.61 -10.16
N GLU A 34 2.43 -4.37 -11.41
CA GLU A 34 1.76 -3.13 -11.80
C GLU A 34 0.44 -2.95 -11.04
N THR A 35 -0.39 -3.99 -10.98
CA THR A 35 -1.64 -3.98 -10.19
C THR A 35 -1.38 -3.78 -8.71
N ALA A 36 -0.36 -4.43 -8.14
CA ALA A 36 0.00 -4.24 -6.73
C ALA A 36 0.38 -2.80 -6.42
N ARG A 37 1.21 -2.18 -7.27
CA ARG A 37 1.62 -0.78 -7.13
C ARG A 37 0.45 0.18 -7.26
N GLU A 38 -0.39 -0.03 -8.27
CA GLU A 38 -1.57 0.79 -8.50
C GLU A 38 -2.50 0.75 -7.28
N LEU A 39 -2.92 -0.45 -6.86
CA LEU A 39 -3.77 -0.63 -5.69
C LEU A 39 -3.13 -0.06 -4.42
N ALA A 40 -1.81 -0.18 -4.24
CA ALA A 40 -1.13 0.35 -3.07
C ALA A 40 -1.17 1.88 -3.00
N LEU A 41 -1.08 2.58 -4.14
CA LEU A 41 -1.24 4.04 -4.22
C LEU A 41 -2.66 4.46 -3.81
N TYR A 42 -3.67 3.84 -4.42
CA TYR A 42 -5.07 4.10 -4.10
C TYR A 42 -5.41 3.76 -2.65
N ALA A 43 -4.82 2.70 -2.08
CA ALA A 43 -5.02 2.33 -0.68
C ALA A 43 -4.57 3.46 0.26
N GLY A 44 -3.43 4.10 -0.04
CA GLY A 44 -2.93 5.25 0.73
C GLY A 44 -3.78 6.51 0.57
N GLU A 45 -4.43 6.71 -0.58
CA GLU A 45 -5.40 7.78 -0.78
C GLU A 45 -6.70 7.53 -0.02
N HIS A 46 -7.21 6.29 -0.05
CA HIS A 46 -8.41 5.92 0.70
C HIS A 46 -8.20 5.98 2.21
N LEU A 47 -7.05 5.54 2.70
CA LEU A 47 -6.69 5.68 4.12
C LEU A 47 -6.71 7.16 4.53
N ARG A 48 -6.05 8.03 3.75
CA ARG A 48 -6.06 9.49 3.99
C ARG A 48 -7.46 10.10 3.95
N ALA A 49 -8.30 9.63 3.04
CA ALA A 49 -9.68 10.10 2.95
C ALA A 49 -10.58 9.58 4.08
N LEU A 50 -10.29 8.40 4.62
CA LEU A 50 -11.00 7.80 5.74
C LEU A 50 -10.60 8.44 7.08
N GLY A 51 -9.32 8.77 7.26
CA GLY A 51 -8.79 9.25 8.54
C GLY A 51 -8.78 8.17 9.63
N GLU A 52 -8.97 6.91 9.26
CA GLU A 52 -8.94 5.75 10.16
C GLU A 52 -8.29 4.54 9.49
N LEU A 53 -7.74 3.65 10.33
CA LEU A 53 -7.04 2.44 9.90
C LEU A 53 -7.99 1.25 9.77
N ASP A 54 -8.87 1.32 8.77
CA ASP A 54 -9.87 0.29 8.48
C ASP A 54 -9.54 -0.48 7.18
N ALA A 55 -9.00 -1.69 7.33
CA ALA A 55 -8.64 -2.54 6.21
C ALA A 55 -9.86 -3.02 5.38
N PRO A 56 -10.97 -3.50 5.96
CA PRO A 56 -12.12 -3.94 5.16
C PRO A 56 -12.77 -2.81 4.37
N GLU A 57 -12.85 -1.59 4.91
CA GLU A 57 -13.41 -0.44 4.19
C GLU A 57 -12.47 0.01 3.06
N VAL A 58 -11.16 0.04 3.28
CA VAL A 58 -10.18 0.29 2.20
C VAL A 58 -10.28 -0.78 1.12
N ALA A 59 -10.37 -2.06 1.47
CA ALA A 59 -10.53 -3.16 0.51
C ALA A 59 -11.82 -3.01 -0.32
N ARG A 60 -12.92 -2.60 0.33
CA ARG A 60 -14.20 -2.34 -0.34
C ARG A 60 -14.10 -1.20 -1.35
N ARG A 61 -13.42 -0.10 -1.00
CA ARG A 61 -13.19 1.04 -1.89
C ARG A 61 -12.29 0.65 -3.07
N LEU A 62 -11.17 -0.02 -2.79
CA LEU A 62 -10.28 -0.55 -3.83
C LEU A 62 -11.01 -1.48 -4.80
N LEU A 63 -11.88 -2.35 -4.31
CA LEU A 63 -12.66 -3.25 -5.17
C LEU A 63 -13.72 -2.49 -5.98
N ALA A 64 -14.31 -1.45 -5.41
CA ALA A 64 -15.29 -0.61 -6.11
C ALA A 64 -14.64 0.19 -7.25
N ASP A 65 -13.44 0.73 -7.03
CA ASP A 65 -12.70 1.52 -8.02
C ASP A 65 -11.92 0.61 -9.01
N HIS A 66 -11.45 -0.56 -8.56
CA HIS A 66 -10.70 -1.53 -9.36
C HIS A 66 -11.33 -2.93 -9.36
N PRO A 67 -12.56 -3.11 -9.87
CA PRO A 67 -13.24 -4.41 -9.87
C PRO A 67 -12.48 -5.47 -10.66
N GLN A 68 -11.69 -5.07 -11.68
CA GLN A 68 -10.88 -5.98 -12.49
C GLN A 68 -9.73 -6.65 -11.73
N ALA A 69 -9.23 -6.05 -10.64
CA ALA A 69 -8.20 -6.64 -9.82
C ALA A 69 -8.73 -7.81 -8.98
N GLY A 70 -10.04 -7.83 -8.70
CA GLY A 70 -10.69 -8.85 -7.90
C GLY A 70 -10.53 -8.64 -6.39
N ALA A 71 -11.37 -9.35 -5.63
CA ALA A 71 -11.48 -9.16 -4.19
C ALA A 71 -10.21 -9.59 -3.43
N THR A 72 -9.52 -10.65 -3.87
CA THR A 72 -8.33 -11.15 -3.17
C THR A 72 -7.20 -10.11 -3.17
N PRO A 73 -6.76 -9.57 -4.33
CA PRO A 73 -5.80 -8.47 -4.41
C PRO A 73 -6.16 -7.24 -3.58
N ALA A 74 -7.41 -6.77 -3.67
CA ALA A 74 -7.87 -5.61 -2.91
C ALA A 74 -7.74 -5.83 -1.39
N ASN A 75 -8.08 -7.03 -0.91
CA ASN A 75 -7.97 -7.39 0.51
C ASN A 75 -6.51 -7.48 0.98
N VAL A 76 -5.62 -8.13 0.22
CA VAL A 76 -4.21 -8.26 0.63
C VAL A 76 -3.49 -6.90 0.63
N VAL A 77 -3.78 -6.05 -0.35
CA VAL A 77 -3.21 -4.69 -0.42
C VAL A 77 -3.74 -3.81 0.71
N ALA A 78 -5.06 -3.81 0.95
CA ALA A 78 -5.64 -3.03 2.06
C ALA A 78 -5.09 -3.46 3.42
N LYS A 79 -4.93 -4.78 3.63
CA LYS A 79 -4.29 -5.30 4.85
C LYS A 79 -2.85 -4.82 4.96
N ALA A 80 -2.05 -4.92 3.90
CA ALA A 80 -0.66 -4.48 3.89
C ALA A 80 -0.54 -2.96 4.14
N ALA A 81 -1.45 -2.15 3.59
CA ALA A 81 -1.50 -0.70 3.79
C ALA A 81 -1.76 -0.32 5.24
N VAL A 82 -2.77 -0.94 5.87
CA VAL A 82 -3.07 -0.73 7.29
C VAL A 82 -1.94 -1.23 8.19
N ASP A 83 -1.34 -2.36 7.85
CA ASP A 83 -0.22 -2.94 8.59
C ASP A 83 1.01 -2.02 8.54
N TYR A 84 1.32 -1.42 7.38
CA TYR A 84 2.35 -0.38 7.27
C TYR A 84 2.05 0.78 8.20
N CYS A 85 0.84 1.35 8.15
CA CYS A 85 0.50 2.49 9.00
C CYS A 85 0.59 2.16 10.50
N ARG A 86 0.22 0.93 10.91
CA ARG A 86 0.37 0.47 12.29
C ARG A 86 1.83 0.30 12.70
N GLN A 87 2.65 -0.34 11.87
CA GLN A 87 4.06 -0.58 12.16
C GLN A 87 4.87 0.72 12.20
N HIS A 88 4.59 1.64 11.30
CA HIS A 88 5.34 2.89 11.13
C HIS A 88 4.69 4.08 11.86
N HIS A 89 3.61 3.86 12.62
CA HIS A 89 2.82 4.89 13.31
C HIS A 89 2.42 6.06 12.39
N VAL A 90 2.14 5.75 11.12
CA VAL A 90 1.68 6.74 10.14
C VAL A 90 0.20 6.97 10.41
N GLN A 91 -0.15 8.24 10.64
CA GLN A 91 -1.55 8.61 10.72
C GLN A 91 -2.13 8.65 9.30
N PRO A 92 -3.27 7.97 9.06
CA PRO A 92 -4.02 8.12 7.82
C PRO A 92 -4.44 9.58 7.65
#